data_AF-A0A497AWF8-F1
#
_entry.id   AF-A0A497AWF8-F1
#
_cell.length_a   1.000
_cell.length_b   1.000
_cell.length_c   1.000
_cell.angle_alpha   90.00
_cell.angle_beta   90.00
_cell.angle_gamma   90.00
#
_symmetry.space_group_name_H-M   'P 1'
#
loop_
_entity.id
_entity.type
_entity.pdbx_description
1 polymer ?
#
loop_
_entity_poly.entity_id
_entity_poly.type
_entity_poly.pdbx_seq_one_letter_code
_entity_poly.pdbx_strand_id
1 'polypeptide(L)'
;MLCHSPGFVLYYVQRTTMEVSAMALQVNIKDLVEARLYDSEEKVIEDAFRHFLLAHPDLRIAVAVHRYRTDEEITLAKAAAIAGVSLERMKEILEQHGVPLRLGPESAEEARKELAVLEEWAGAGAN
;
A
#
# COMPACT_ATOMS: atom_id res chain seq x y z
N MET A 1 45.97 -23.82 -21.61
CA MET A 1 46.16 -23.43 -20.20
C MET A 1 45.56 -22.04 -20.02
N LEU A 2 44.23 -21.94 -19.87
CA LEU A 2 43.47 -20.67 -19.90
C LEU A 2 42.62 -20.46 -18.63
N CYS A 3 42.94 -21.11 -17.51
CA CYS A 3 42.07 -21.11 -16.32
C CYS A 3 42.37 -20.00 -15.29
N HIS A 4 43.25 -19.03 -15.58
CA HIS A 4 43.67 -18.03 -14.57
C HIS A 4 43.54 -16.58 -15.07
N SER A 5 42.57 -16.29 -15.93
CA SER A 5 42.18 -14.90 -16.20
C SER A 5 41.23 -14.41 -15.09
N PRO A 6 41.45 -13.24 -14.47
CA PRO A 6 40.59 -12.68 -13.42
C PRO A 6 39.11 -12.56 -13.83
N GLY A 7 38.84 -12.35 -15.12
CA GLY A 7 37.48 -12.27 -15.66
C GLY A 7 36.72 -13.60 -15.65
N PHE A 8 37.41 -14.74 -15.63
CA PHE A 8 36.78 -16.07 -15.62
C PHE A 8 36.21 -16.42 -14.25
N VAL A 9 36.88 -16.01 -13.17
CA VAL A 9 36.44 -16.24 -11.78
C VAL A 9 35.21 -15.39 -11.45
N LEU A 10 35.19 -14.13 -11.87
CA LEU A 10 34.03 -13.24 -11.72
C LEU A 10 32.81 -13.76 -12.50
N TYR A 11 33.00 -14.25 -13.72
CA TYR A 11 31.93 -14.85 -14.52
C TYR A 11 31.34 -16.11 -13.86
N TYR A 12 32.17 -17.00 -13.32
CA TYR A 12 31.69 -18.21 -12.63
C TYR A 12 30.93 -17.86 -11.34
N VAL A 13 31.45 -16.96 -10.52
CA VAL A 13 30.76 -16.55 -9.28
C VAL A 13 29.43 -15.87 -9.59
N GLN A 14 29.38 -14.93 -10.55
CA GLN A 14 28.11 -14.31 -10.98
C GLN A 14 27.11 -15.33 -11.54
N ARG A 15 27.58 -16.28 -12.36
CA ARG A 15 26.74 -17.32 -12.96
C ARG A 15 26.18 -18.29 -11.91
N THR A 16 27.00 -18.71 -10.95
CA THR A 16 26.53 -19.54 -9.83
C THR A 16 25.57 -18.77 -8.93
N THR A 17 25.79 -17.48 -8.67
CA THR A 17 24.81 -16.67 -7.89
C THR A 17 23.48 -16.48 -8.62
N MET A 18 23.47 -16.33 -9.95
CA MET A 18 22.23 -16.28 -10.74
C MET A 18 21.50 -17.63 -10.76
N GLU A 19 22.22 -18.75 -10.89
CA GLU A 19 21.63 -20.11 -10.87
C GLU A 19 21.02 -20.45 -9.51
N VAL A 20 21.65 -20.07 -8.40
CA VAL A 20 21.10 -20.28 -7.04
C VAL A 20 19.86 -19.40 -6.80
N SER A 21 19.85 -18.16 -7.30
CA SER A 21 18.67 -17.29 -7.22
C SER A 21 17.49 -17.83 -8.04
N ALA A 22 17.75 -18.54 -9.15
CA ALA A 22 16.72 -19.18 -9.95
C ALA A 22 16.22 -20.50 -9.33
N MET A 23 17.10 -21.26 -8.65
CA MET A 23 16.73 -22.47 -7.92
C MET A 23 15.86 -22.19 -6.68
N ALA A 24 16.04 -21.04 -6.02
CA ALA A 24 15.26 -20.68 -4.83
C ALA A 24 13.75 -20.51 -5.11
N LEU A 25 13.37 -20.31 -6.37
CA LEU A 25 11.98 -20.06 -6.78
C LEU A 25 11.25 -21.33 -7.26
N GLN A 26 11.64 -22.51 -6.78
CA GLN A 26 10.93 -23.76 -7.08
C GLN A 26 9.89 -24.16 -6.02
N VAL A 27 9.72 -23.37 -4.97
CA VAL A 27 8.71 -23.63 -3.93
C VAL A 27 7.35 -23.16 -4.41
N ASN A 28 6.38 -24.08 -4.46
CA ASN A 28 4.99 -23.79 -4.76
C ASN A 28 4.22 -23.43 -3.47
N ILE A 29 3.12 -22.68 -3.61
CA ILE A 29 2.19 -22.37 -2.51
C ILE A 29 1.71 -23.66 -1.83
N LYS A 30 1.43 -24.71 -2.62
CA LYS A 30 0.97 -26.00 -2.12
C LYS A 30 1.98 -26.67 -1.19
N ASP A 31 3.26 -26.54 -1.49
CA ASP A 31 4.32 -27.13 -0.68
C ASP A 31 4.31 -26.56 0.76
N LEU A 32 3.94 -25.29 0.91
CA LEU A 32 3.85 -24.62 2.22
C LEU A 32 2.67 -25.12 3.06
N VAL A 33 1.55 -25.44 2.41
CA VAL A 33 0.35 -25.98 3.07
C VAL A 33 0.55 -27.46 3.40
N GLU A 34 1.11 -28.24 2.47
CA GLU A 34 1.43 -29.66 2.70
C GLU A 34 2.45 -29.84 3.82
N ALA A 35 3.43 -28.94 3.92
CA ALA A 35 4.38 -28.88 5.04
C ALA A 35 3.77 -28.37 6.36
N ARG A 36 2.47 -28.03 6.38
CA ARG A 36 1.73 -27.46 7.53
C ARG A 36 2.35 -26.17 8.09
N LEU A 37 2.99 -25.37 7.24
CA LEU A 37 3.48 -24.03 7.61
C LEU A 37 2.36 -22.99 7.55
N TYR A 38 1.32 -23.25 6.78
CA TYR A 38 0.11 -22.43 6.66
C TYR A 38 -1.14 -23.31 6.65
N ASP A 39 -2.26 -22.76 7.15
CA ASP A 39 -3.54 -23.46 7.22
C ASP A 39 -4.22 -23.64 5.85
N SER A 40 -3.97 -22.71 4.92
CA SER A 40 -4.53 -22.76 3.57
C SER A 40 -3.70 -21.96 2.57
N GLU A 41 -3.93 -22.21 1.27
CA GLU A 41 -3.31 -21.43 0.19
C GLU A 41 -3.69 -19.95 0.28
N GLU A 42 -4.93 -19.62 0.66
CA GLU A 42 -5.38 -18.24 0.85
C GLU A 42 -4.57 -17.52 1.92
N LYS A 43 -4.19 -18.20 3.00
CA LYS A 43 -3.36 -17.59 4.06
C LYS A 43 -1.94 -17.31 3.59
N VAL A 44 -1.38 -18.18 2.75
CA VAL A 44 -0.09 -17.93 2.09
C VAL A 44 -0.21 -16.70 1.20
N ILE A 45 -1.25 -16.61 0.37
CA ILE A 45 -1.46 -15.49 -0.54
C ILE A 45 -1.66 -14.18 0.23
N GLU A 46 -2.47 -14.20 1.29
CA GLU A 46 -2.72 -13.03 2.14
C GLU A 46 -1.40 -12.49 2.72
N ASP A 47 -0.56 -13.37 3.27
CA ASP A 47 0.69 -12.96 3.91
C ASP A 47 1.76 -12.57 2.88
N ALA A 48 1.86 -13.28 1.76
CA ALA A 48 2.74 -12.91 0.65
C ALA A 48 2.34 -11.56 0.06
N PHE A 49 1.04 -11.30 -0.14
CA PHE A 49 0.55 -10.03 -0.63
C PHE A 49 0.81 -8.88 0.35
N ARG A 50 0.67 -9.14 1.65
CA ARG A 50 1.03 -8.17 2.70
C ARG A 50 2.52 -7.81 2.63
N HIS A 51 3.41 -8.81 2.57
CA HIS A 51 4.86 -8.58 2.45
C HIS A 51 5.22 -7.89 1.14
N PHE A 52 4.57 -8.26 0.04
CA PHE A 52 4.72 -7.60 -1.26
C PHE A 52 4.37 -6.11 -1.18
N LEU A 53 3.21 -5.75 -0.60
CA LEU A 53 2.82 -4.35 -0.43
C LEU A 53 3.72 -3.58 0.55
N LEU A 54 4.28 -4.25 1.56
CA LEU A 54 5.28 -3.64 2.45
C LEU A 54 6.58 -3.31 1.70
N ALA A 55 7.02 -4.19 0.81
CA ALA A 55 8.21 -3.99 -0.02
C ALA A 55 8.00 -2.95 -1.14
N HIS A 56 6.74 -2.68 -1.52
CA HIS A 56 6.39 -1.75 -2.60
C HIS A 56 5.45 -0.63 -2.11
N PRO A 57 5.95 0.36 -1.34
CA PRO A 57 5.16 1.50 -0.87
C PRO A 57 4.47 2.27 -2.00
N ASP A 58 5.10 2.36 -3.17
CA ASP A 58 4.55 3.05 -4.34
C ASP A 58 3.24 2.41 -4.82
N LEU A 59 3.11 1.09 -4.73
CA LEU A 59 1.88 0.39 -5.07
C LEU A 59 0.76 0.72 -4.08
N ARG A 60 1.10 0.84 -2.78
CA ARG A 60 0.12 1.24 -1.76
C ARG A 60 -0.41 2.64 -2.00
N ILE A 61 0.48 3.56 -2.38
CA ILE A 61 0.11 4.93 -2.77
C ILE A 61 -0.80 4.90 -4.00
N ALA A 62 -0.42 4.17 -5.05
CA ALA A 62 -1.21 4.06 -6.27
C ALA A 62 -2.62 3.51 -5.98
N VAL A 63 -2.72 2.46 -5.16
CA VAL A 63 -4.01 1.90 -4.73
C VAL A 63 -4.81 2.89 -3.90
N ALA A 64 -4.18 3.62 -2.97
CA ALA A 64 -4.86 4.62 -2.16
C ALA A 64 -5.43 5.76 -3.01
N VAL A 65 -4.65 6.28 -3.97
CA VAL A 65 -5.08 7.32 -4.92
C VAL A 65 -6.22 6.82 -5.79
N HIS A 66 -6.09 5.62 -6.36
CA HIS A 66 -7.14 5.01 -7.18
C HIS A 66 -8.45 4.89 -6.39
N ARG A 67 -8.37 4.29 -5.21
CA ARG A 67 -9.51 4.05 -4.33
C ARG A 67 -10.18 5.35 -3.88
N TYR A 68 -9.41 6.35 -3.47
CA TYR A 68 -9.95 7.67 -3.12
C TYR A 68 -10.66 8.33 -4.31
N ARG A 69 -10.14 8.16 -5.53
CA ARG A 69 -10.74 8.73 -6.74
C ARG A 69 -12.05 8.03 -7.12
N THR A 70 -12.12 6.71 -7.03
CA THR A 70 -13.25 5.92 -7.55
C THR A 70 -14.37 5.68 -6.55
N ASP A 71 -14.04 5.65 -5.26
CA ASP A 71 -14.97 5.32 -4.19
C ASP A 71 -15.30 6.58 -3.40
N GLU A 72 -16.57 6.94 -3.34
CA GLU A 72 -17.04 8.14 -2.63
C GLU A 72 -16.96 7.97 -1.11
N GLU A 73 -17.11 6.73 -0.60
CA GLU A 73 -17.07 6.44 0.84
C GLU A 73 -15.64 6.49 1.43
N ILE A 74 -14.61 6.58 0.58
CA ILE A 74 -13.23 6.61 1.04
C ILE A 74 -12.84 8.02 1.45
N THR A 75 -12.80 8.20 2.75
CA THR A 75 -12.29 9.41 3.38
C THR A 75 -10.78 9.57 3.17
N LEU A 76 -10.30 10.82 3.31
CA LEU A 76 -8.86 11.13 3.25
C LEU A 76 -8.06 10.32 4.28
N ALA A 77 -8.61 10.13 5.48
CA ALA A 77 -7.98 9.33 6.54
C ALA A 77 -7.85 7.86 6.15
N LYS A 78 -8.88 7.30 5.48
CA LYS A 78 -8.84 5.92 5.00
C LYS A 78 -7.81 5.76 3.88
N ALA A 79 -7.72 6.71 2.96
CA ALA A 79 -6.70 6.73 1.91
C ALA A 79 -5.28 6.80 2.50
N ALA A 80 -5.06 7.68 3.48
CA ALA A 80 -3.78 7.81 4.19
C ALA A 80 -3.36 6.50 4.88
N ALA A 81 -4.32 5.80 5.52
CA ALA A 81 -4.07 4.50 6.14
C ALA A 81 -3.68 3.42 5.12
N ILE A 82 -4.33 3.38 3.95
CA ILE A 82 -4.00 2.44 2.87
C ILE A 82 -2.56 2.72 2.36
N ALA A 83 -2.25 3.99 2.09
CA ALA A 83 -0.93 4.42 1.64
C ALA A 83 0.16 4.26 2.71
N GLY A 84 -0.20 4.30 3.99
CA GLY A 84 0.76 4.21 5.11
C GLY A 84 1.51 5.50 5.35
N VAL A 85 0.83 6.63 5.17
CA VAL A 85 1.40 7.96 5.32
C VAL A 85 0.52 8.80 6.27
N SER A 86 1.05 9.91 6.76
CA SER A 86 0.26 10.91 7.51
C SER A 86 -0.83 11.53 6.62
N LEU A 87 -1.88 12.08 7.24
CA LEU A 87 -2.94 12.81 6.54
C LEU A 87 -2.39 13.96 5.69
N GLU A 88 -1.45 14.73 6.22
CA GLU A 88 -0.79 15.84 5.54
C GLU A 88 -0.10 15.36 4.26
N ARG A 89 0.75 14.34 4.39
CA ARG A 89 1.42 13.72 3.25
C ARG A 89 0.44 13.15 2.22
N MET A 90 -0.69 12.59 2.65
CA MET A 90 -1.70 12.08 1.72
C MET A 90 -2.34 13.21 0.90
N LYS A 91 -2.55 14.40 1.49
CA LYS A 91 -3.04 15.58 0.74
C LYS A 91 -2.07 15.96 -0.38
N GLU A 92 -0.78 16.07 -0.06
CA GLU A 92 0.27 16.37 -1.04
C GLU A 92 0.30 15.33 -2.18
N ILE A 93 0.17 14.04 -1.84
CA ILE A 93 0.15 12.95 -2.82
C ILE A 93 -1.05 13.10 -3.76
N LEU A 94 -2.25 13.38 -3.23
CA LEU A 94 -3.45 13.54 -4.06
C LEU A 94 -3.32 14.75 -5.00
N GLU A 95 -2.81 15.88 -4.50
CA GLU A 95 -2.53 17.05 -5.32
C GLU A 95 -1.53 16.76 -6.45
N GLN A 96 -0.44 16.05 -6.15
CA GLN A 96 0.55 15.62 -7.15
C GLN A 96 -0.06 14.71 -8.22
N HIS A 97 -1.08 13.92 -7.88
CA HIS A 97 -1.80 13.04 -8.80
C HIS A 97 -3.01 13.73 -9.46
N GLY A 98 -3.18 15.04 -9.29
CA GLY A 98 -4.28 15.81 -9.86
C GLY A 98 -5.66 15.38 -9.34
N VAL A 99 -5.72 14.80 -8.14
CA VAL A 99 -6.97 14.39 -7.51
C VAL A 99 -7.45 15.50 -6.59
N PRO A 100 -8.62 16.11 -6.84
CA PRO A 100 -9.13 17.17 -5.99
C PRO A 100 -9.44 16.63 -4.60
N LEU A 101 -9.06 17.38 -3.57
CA LEU A 101 -9.40 17.06 -2.19
C LEU A 101 -10.90 17.28 -1.98
N ARG A 102 -11.59 16.23 -1.54
CA ARG A 102 -12.96 16.32 -1.01
C ARG A 102 -12.90 16.92 0.39
N LEU A 103 -12.63 18.23 0.46
CA LEU A 103 -12.65 19.02 1.68
C LEU A 103 -13.99 19.75 1.75
N GLY A 104 -14.91 19.22 2.56
CA GLY A 104 -16.22 19.80 2.79
C GLY A 104 -17.32 18.74 2.85
N PRO A 105 -18.51 19.15 3.34
CA PRO A 105 -19.68 18.29 3.40
C PRO A 105 -20.04 17.80 1.99
N GLU A 106 -20.40 16.52 1.88
CA GLU A 106 -20.69 15.85 0.61
C GLU A 106 -21.94 16.46 -0.06
N SER A 107 -22.76 17.17 0.71
CA SER A 107 -23.94 17.87 0.24
C SER A 107 -24.22 19.18 1.01
N ALA A 108 -25.00 20.06 0.37
CA ALA A 108 -25.49 21.28 1.02
C ALA A 108 -26.36 21.01 2.27
N GLU A 109 -26.91 19.80 2.40
CA GLU A 109 -27.73 19.40 3.54
C GLU A 109 -26.87 18.98 4.74
N GLU A 110 -25.79 18.26 4.48
CA GLU A 110 -24.76 17.94 5.49
C GLU A 110 -24.06 19.21 5.98
N ALA A 111 -23.77 20.15 5.07
CA ALA A 111 -23.24 21.48 5.40
C ALA A 111 -24.13 22.23 6.40
N ARG A 112 -25.45 22.17 6.21
CA ARG A 112 -26.42 22.83 7.10
C ARG A 112 -26.50 22.15 8.47
N LYS A 113 -26.35 20.82 8.53
CA LYS A 113 -26.32 20.09 9.80
C LYS A 113 -25.06 20.40 10.60
N GLU A 114 -23.91 20.43 9.96
CA GLU A 114 -22.65 20.83 10.62
C GLU A 114 -22.71 22.26 11.16
N LEU A 115 -23.27 23.20 10.38
CA LEU A 115 -23.50 24.58 10.82
C LEU A 115 -24.46 24.66 12.02
N ALA A 116 -25.56 23.90 12.00
CA ALA A 116 -26.53 23.89 13.09
C ALA A 116 -25.92 23.38 14.41
N VAL A 117 -25.05 22.36 14.35
CA VAL A 117 -24.33 21.86 15.53
C VAL A 117 -23.34 22.91 16.05
N LEU A 118 -22.62 23.61 15.17
CA LEU A 118 -21.72 24.69 15.54
C LEU A 118 -22.47 25.87 16.19
N GLU A 119 -23.65 26.24 15.68
CA GLU A 119 -24.52 27.27 16.25
C GLU A 119 -25.05 26.88 17.63
N GLU A 120 -25.41 25.61 17.83
CA GLU A 120 -25.85 25.09 19.13
C GLU A 120 -24.72 25.16 20.18
N TRP A 121 -23.49 24.78 19.80
CA TRP A 121 -22.32 24.88 20.68
C TRP A 121 -21.93 26.34 20.96
N ALA A 122 -22.01 27.22 19.96
CA ALA A 122 -21.75 28.65 20.13
C ALA A 122 -22.80 29.33 21.02
N GLY A 123 -24.07 28.89 20.93
CA GLY A 123 -25.16 29.36 21.78
C GLY A 123 -25.08 28.84 23.22
N ALA A 124 -24.59 27.62 23.43
CA ALA A 124 -24.42 27.02 24.75
C ALA A 124 -23.30 27.66 25.60
N GLY A 125 -22.36 28.39 24.97
CA GLY A 125 -21.31 29.15 25.67
C GLY A 125 -21.70 30.57 26.11
N ALA A 126 -22.92 31.01 25.80
CA ALA A 126 -23.39 32.39 26.00
C ALA A 126 -24.44 32.56 27.13
N ASN A 127 -24.68 31.53 27.96
CA ASN A 127 -25.64 31.56 29.07
C ASN A 127 -24.98 31.11 30.39
#